data_AF-R5CV43-F1
#
_entry.id   AF-R5CV43-F1
#
_cell.length_a   1.000
_cell.length_b   1.000
_cell.length_c   1.000
_cell.angle_alpha   90.00
_cell.angle_beta   90.00
_cell.angle_gamma   90.00
#
_symmetry.space_group_name_H-M   'P 1'
#
loop_
_entity.id
_entity.type
_entity.pdbx_description
1 polymer ?
#
loop_
_entity_poly.entity_id
_entity_poly.type
_entity_poly.pdbx_seq_one_letter_code
_entity_poly.pdbx_strand_id
1 'polypeptide(L)' 'MLTLETCTKILNDGKKKYSNEEVKQIREYLYLLAQLQIESGKALTNLNN' A
#
# COMPACT_ATOMS: atom_id res chain seq x y z
N MET A 1 -4.74 -8.66 -0.73
CA MET A 1 -3.57 -8.02 -0.10
C MET A 1 -2.33 -8.83 -0.42
N LEU A 2 -1.22 -8.17 -0.72
CA LEU A 2 0.11 -8.79 -0.80
C LEU A 2 0.56 -9.30 0.58
N THR A 3 1.23 -10.45 0.58
CA THR A 3 1.83 -11.04 1.78
C THR A 3 3.06 -10.24 2.19
N LEU A 4 3.45 -10.36 3.47
CA LEU A 4 4.68 -9.72 3.95
C LEU A 4 5.91 -10.26 3.19
N GLU A 5 5.95 -11.57 2.91
CA GLU A 5 7.03 -12.20 2.15
C GLU A 5 7.20 -11.59 0.75
N THR A 6 6.10 -11.41 0.02
CA THR A 6 6.12 -10.79 -1.31
C THR A 6 6.59 -9.34 -1.22
N CYS A 7 6.10 -8.58 -0.22
CA CYS A 7 6.55 -7.20 0.01
C CYS A 7 8.04 -7.14 0.36
N THR A 8 8.54 -8.07 1.20
CA THR A 8 9.97 -8.16 1.55
C THR A 8 10.80 -8.43 0.30
N LYS A 9 10.40 -9.38 -0.54
CA LYS A 9 11.10 -9.68 -1.81
C LYS A 9 11.20 -8.45 -2.70
N ILE A 10 10.09 -7.75 -2.92
CA ILE A 10 10.05 -6.56 -3.79
C ILE A 10 10.87 -5.40 -3.22
N LEU A 11 10.63 -5.03 -1.95
CA LEU A 11 11.28 -3.87 -1.34
C LEU A 11 12.78 -4.07 -1.16
N ASN A 12 13.20 -5.32 -0.94
CA ASN A 12 14.61 -5.68 -0.80
C ASN A 12 15.27 -6.15 -2.09
N ASP A 13 14.63 -6.02 -3.25
CA ASP A 13 15.29 -6.29 -4.54
C ASP A 13 16.29 -5.18 -4.89
N GLY A 14 16.06 -3.96 -4.38
CA GLY A 14 16.91 -2.80 -4.58
C GLY A 14 18.20 -2.76 -3.73
N LYS A 15 18.96 -1.67 -3.93
CA LYS A 15 20.19 -1.37 -3.16
C LYS A 15 19.89 -1.07 -1.70
N LYS A 16 18.79 -0.36 -1.42
CA LYS A 16 18.31 -0.11 -0.06
C LYS A 16 17.61 -1.37 0.43
N LYS A 17 17.98 -1.83 1.63
CA LYS A 17 17.30 -2.91 2.33
C LYS A 17 16.44 -2.33 3.44
N TYR A 18 15.35 -3.02 3.71
CA TYR A 18 14.35 -2.73 4.71
C TYR A 18 14.22 -3.94 5.62
N SER A 19 14.19 -3.67 6.92
CA SER A 19 13.82 -4.63 7.94
C SER A 19 12.37 -5.10 7.76
N ASN A 20 12.02 -6.24 8.37
CA ASN A 20 10.64 -6.74 8.34
C ASN A 20 9.64 -5.72 8.92
N GLU A 21 10.05 -4.94 9.93
CA GLU A 21 9.18 -3.91 10.53
C GLU A 21 8.96 -2.74 9.56
N GLU A 22 10.02 -2.27 8.88
CA GLU A 22 9.87 -1.23 7.84
C GLU A 22 9.00 -1.71 6.67
N VAL A 23 9.17 -2.97 6.23
CA VAL A 23 8.32 -3.58 5.18
C VAL A 23 6.86 -3.59 5.62
N LYS A 24 6.59 -3.94 6.88
CA LYS A 24 5.24 -3.96 7.45
C LYS A 24 4.63 -2.56 7.45
N GLN A 25 5.37 -1.56 7.92
CA GLN A 25 4.91 -0.16 7.97
C GLN A 25 4.63 0.40 6.57
N ILE A 26 5.54 0.16 5.60
CA ILE A 26 5.34 0.58 4.21
C ILE A 26 4.08 -0.06 3.63
N ARG A 27 3.90 -1.37 3.83
CA ARG A 27 2.72 -2.10 3.35
C ARG A 27 1.42 -1.55 3.94
N GLU A 28 1.38 -1.32 5.25
CA GLU A 28 0.19 -0.78 5.93
C GLU A 28 -0.15 0.63 5.47
N TYR A 29 0.86 1.49 5.32
CA TYR A 29 0.68 2.85 4.82
C TYR A 29 0.13 2.88 3.38
N LEU A 30 0.69 2.06 2.48
CA LEU A 30 0.22 1.98 1.10
C LEU A 30 -1.22 1.46 1.00
N TYR A 31 -1.64 0.55 1.86
CA TYR A 31 -3.03 0.12 1.92
C TYR A 31 -3.98 1.20 2.42
N LEU A 32 -3.57 1.98 3.43
CA LEU A 32 -4.35 3.14 3.88
C LEU A 32 -4.55 4.15 2.74
N LEU A 33 -3.48 4.46 2.00
CA LEU A 33 -3.58 5.35 0.84
C LEU A 33 -4.50 4.80 -0.25
N ALA A 34 -4.39 3.51 -0.57
CA ALA A 34 -5.25 2.88 -1.57
C ALA A 34 -6.73 2.92 -1.14
N GLN A 35 -7.01 2.69 0.13
CA GLN A 35 -8.36 2.77 0.69
C GLN A 35 -8.92 4.19 0.55
N LEU A 36 -8.16 5.20 0.94
CA LEU A 36 -8.54 6.61 0.81
C LEU A 36 -8.82 6.99 -0.66
N GLN A 37 -8.00 6.51 -1.60
CA GLN A 37 -8.18 6.76 -3.02
C GLN A 37 -9.50 6.14 -3.54
N ILE A 38 -9.82 4.92 -3.11
CA ILE A 38 -11.07 4.24 -3.47
C ILE A 38 -12.27 4.99 -2.91
N GLU A 39 -12.21 5.43 -1.65
CA GLU A 39 -13.27 6.20 -0.99
C GLU A 39 -13.51 7.54 -1.68
N SER A 40 -12.42 8.26 -1.99
CA SER A 40 -12.48 9.51 -2.75
C SER A 40 -13.10 9.31 -4.14
N GLY A 41 -12.70 8.27 -4.87
CA GLY A 41 -13.26 7.95 -6.19
C GLY A 41 -14.76 7.65 -6.14
N LYS A 42 -15.22 6.89 -5.14
CA LYS A 42 -16.65 6.61 -4.92
C LYS A 42 -17.46 7.86 -4.59
N ALA A 43 -16.90 8.77 -3.79
CA ALA A 43 -17.55 10.04 -3.49
C ALA A 43 -17.78 10.88 -4.74
N LEU A 44 -16.81 10.90 -5.67
CA LEU A 44 -16.92 11.63 -6.94
C LEU A 44 -17.97 11.01 -7.91
N THR A 45 -18.07 9.68 -7.96
CA THR A 45 -19.10 9.02 -8.80
C THR A 45 -20.51 9.23 -8.29
N ASN A 46 -20.71 9.38 -6.98
CA ASN A 46 -22.03 9.59 -6.38
C ASN A 46 -22.53 11.04 -6.50
N LEU A 47 -21.65 12.02 -6.74
CA LEU A 47 -22.02 13.42 -6.95
C LEU A 47 -22.40 13.73 -8.42
N ASN A 48 -22.02 12.85 -9.35
CA ASN A 48 -22.24 13.03 -10.78
C ASN A 48 -23.44 12.19 -11.32
N ASN A 49 -24.19 11.53 -10.42
CA ASN A 49 -25.37 10.72 -10.73
C ASN A 49 -26.63 11.35 -10.15
#